data_AF-A0A8D9E4Y1-F1
#
_entry.id   AF-A0A8D9E4Y1-F1
#
_cell.length_a   1.000
_cell.length_b   1.000
_cell.length_c   1.000
_cell.angle_alpha   90.00
_cell.angle_beta   90.00
_cell.angle_gamma   90.00
#
_symmetry.space_group_name_H-M   'P 1'
#
loop_
_entity.id
_entity.type
_entity.pdbx_description
1 polymer ?
#
loop_
_entity_poly.entity_id
_entity_poly.type
_entity_poly.pdbx_seq_one_letter_code
_entity_poly.pdbx_strand_id
1 'polypeptide(L)'
;NGAGSGRFNHLVVDKNTGQIYVGAVNQLYQLTQDLQVVQYEMTGPQIDLNNSMKPLTDNYNKVLVIDYTTKRLITCGSILEGKCSLRSLQNISDKIQSVSEAVVANNGEASTVAFIAPGPPDPITNTIQQVMYVGATFTGNSTYRNVPSIASRSLDLDPDNLFEIATSDANTGTKMSVTQTSYIINYVYGFSSEGFSYFLTTQRKTVNDTSP
;
A
#
# COMPACT_ATOMS: atom_id res chain seq x y z
N ASN A 1 17.10 22.93 -9.67
CA ASN A 1 16.65 22.32 -10.95
C ASN A 1 17.01 20.84 -10.95
N GLY A 2 16.15 19.99 -10.39
CA GLY A 2 16.48 18.56 -10.20
C GLY A 2 15.28 17.67 -9.89
N ALA A 3 14.07 18.08 -10.26
CA ALA A 3 12.94 17.15 -10.28
C ALA A 3 13.16 16.22 -11.47
N GLY A 4 13.82 15.08 -11.23
CA GLY A 4 13.93 14.01 -12.22
C GLY A 4 12.53 13.63 -12.71
N SER A 5 12.38 13.43 -14.01
CA SER A 5 11.11 13.09 -14.66
C SER A 5 10.69 11.65 -14.33
N GLY A 6 10.19 11.42 -13.11
CA GLY A 6 9.55 10.17 -12.71
C GLY A 6 8.07 10.14 -13.12
N ARG A 7 7.56 9.01 -13.60
CA ARG A 7 6.12 8.83 -13.88
C ARG A 7 5.33 8.93 -12.56
N PHE A 8 4.33 9.81 -12.50
CA PHE A 8 3.45 9.91 -11.33
C PHE A 8 2.53 8.68 -11.20
N ASN A 9 2.32 8.21 -9.97
CA ASN A 9 1.49 7.04 -9.67
C ASN A 9 0.25 7.41 -8.84
N HIS A 10 0.43 8.15 -7.74
CA HIS A 10 -0.65 8.48 -6.81
C HIS A 10 -0.57 9.93 -6.36
N LEU A 11 -1.73 10.51 -6.04
CA LEU A 11 -1.86 11.83 -5.43
C LEU A 11 -2.88 11.75 -4.30
N VAL A 12 -2.56 12.34 -3.16
CA VAL A 12 -3.49 12.51 -2.04
C VAL A 12 -3.41 13.93 -1.52
N VAL A 13 -4.56 14.51 -1.19
CA VAL A 13 -4.68 15.83 -0.58
C VAL A 13 -5.09 15.65 0.87
N ASP A 14 -4.34 16.27 1.79
CA ASP A 14 -4.75 16.42 3.18
C ASP A 14 -5.95 17.35 3.26
N LYS A 15 -7.10 16.80 3.66
CA LYS A 15 -8.38 17.51 3.73
C LYS A 15 -8.38 18.62 4.80
N ASN A 16 -7.49 18.54 5.79
CA ASN A 16 -7.41 19.51 6.89
C ASN A 16 -6.51 20.71 6.56
N THR A 17 -5.47 20.50 5.75
CA THR A 17 -4.42 21.50 5.51
C THR A 17 -4.32 21.96 4.05
N GLY A 18 -4.89 21.20 3.11
CA GLY A 18 -4.71 21.43 1.68
C GLY A 18 -3.32 21.02 1.16
N GLN A 19 -2.45 20.48 2.02
CA GLN A 19 -1.15 19.94 1.63
C GLN A 19 -1.34 18.74 0.68
N ILE A 20 -0.54 18.69 -0.38
CA ILE A 20 -0.62 17.67 -1.42
C ILE A 20 0.60 16.76 -1.30
N TYR A 21 0.38 15.44 -1.36
CA TYR A 21 1.46 14.46 -1.45
C TYR A 21 1.32 13.69 -2.77
N VAL A 22 2.45 13.49 -3.45
CA VAL A 22 2.48 12.81 -4.75
C VAL A 22 3.53 11.71 -4.73
N GLY A 23 3.09 10.49 -5.02
CA GLY A 23 3.94 9.32 -5.19
C GLY A 23 4.25 9.12 -6.67
N ALA A 24 5.52 8.96 -6.99
CA ALA A 24 6.01 8.73 -8.35
C ALA A 24 6.98 7.56 -8.39
N VAL A 25 7.40 7.17 -9.59
CA VAL A 25 8.50 6.23 -9.77
C VAL A 25 9.78 6.86 -9.23
N ASN A 26 10.42 6.17 -8.28
CA ASN A 26 11.66 6.56 -7.62
C ASN A 26 11.60 7.84 -6.78
N GLN A 27 10.44 8.46 -6.62
CA GLN A 27 10.30 9.77 -5.99
C GLN A 27 9.01 9.89 -5.17
N LEU A 28 9.07 10.70 -4.13
CA LEU A 28 7.92 11.12 -3.32
C LEU A 28 8.00 12.64 -3.14
N TYR A 29 6.87 13.32 -3.26
CA TYR A 29 6.79 14.78 -3.18
C TYR A 29 5.77 15.23 -2.15
N GLN A 30 6.06 16.37 -1.52
CA GLN A 30 5.16 17.15 -0.69
C GLN A 30 5.07 18.54 -1.28
N LEU A 31 3.86 18.97 -1.63
CA LEU A 31 3.60 20.21 -2.35
C LEU A 31 2.54 21.04 -1.63
N THR A 32 2.70 22.36 -1.62
CA THR A 32 1.66 23.27 -1.15
C THR A 32 0.38 23.13 -1.99
N GLN A 33 -0.71 23.75 -1.52
CA GLN A 33 -1.97 23.80 -2.26
C GLN A 33 -1.82 24.45 -3.65
N ASP A 34 -0.84 25.35 -3.82
CA ASP A 34 -0.49 26.01 -5.09
C ASP A 34 0.52 25.19 -5.92
N LEU A 35 0.66 23.89 -5.63
CA LEU A 35 1.55 22.94 -6.30
C LEU A 35 3.04 23.33 -6.24
N GLN A 36 3.45 24.12 -5.26
CA GLN A 36 4.87 24.41 -5.04
C GLN A 36 5.51 23.28 -4.24
N VAL A 37 6.62 22.73 -4.72
CA VAL A 37 7.35 21.66 -4.03
C VAL A 37 7.96 22.21 -2.75
N VAL A 38 7.54 21.67 -1.61
CA VAL A 38 8.09 21.97 -0.27
C VAL A 38 9.19 20.98 0.10
N GLN A 39 8.98 19.71 -0.22
CA GLN A 39 9.93 18.64 0.04
C GLN A 39 9.84 17.56 -1.05
N TYR A 40 10.95 16.87 -1.31
CA TYR A 40 10.97 15.67 -2.14
C TYR A 40 11.97 14.65 -1.61
N GLU A 41 11.71 13.38 -1.89
CA GLU A 41 12.52 12.25 -1.43
C GLU A 41 12.79 11.30 -2.59
N MET A 42 14.03 10.83 -2.71
CA MET A 42 14.40 9.78 -3.64
C MET A 42 14.08 8.42 -3.00
N THR A 43 13.15 7.68 -3.59
CA THR A 43 12.73 6.35 -3.12
C THR A 43 13.36 5.21 -3.93
N GLY A 44 14.07 5.53 -5.02
CA GLY A 44 14.79 4.59 -5.85
C GLY A 44 15.57 5.27 -6.98
N PRO A 45 16.10 4.50 -7.95
CA PRO A 45 16.09 3.03 -7.98
C PRO A 45 17.02 2.44 -6.90
N GLN A 46 16.81 1.19 -6.50
CA GLN A 46 17.68 0.47 -5.54
C GLN A 46 17.97 -0.95 -6.01
N ILE A 47 19.00 -1.57 -5.44
CA ILE A 47 19.26 -3.01 -5.60
C ILE A 47 18.26 -3.75 -4.72
N ASP A 48 17.28 -4.41 -5.33
CA ASP A 48 16.29 -5.24 -4.63
C ASP A 48 16.91 -6.58 -4.19
N LEU A 49 16.73 -6.96 -2.92
CA LEU A 49 17.54 -7.97 -2.22
C LEU A 49 17.52 -9.40 -2.83
N ASN A 50 18.56 -10.15 -2.48
CA ASN A 50 18.87 -11.58 -2.70
C ASN A 50 19.43 -12.05 -4.06
N ASN A 51 20.10 -11.18 -4.83
CA ASN A 51 21.13 -11.66 -5.76
C ASN A 51 22.15 -10.56 -6.06
N SER A 52 23.45 -10.85 -5.90
CA SER A 52 24.57 -9.94 -6.20
C SER A 52 24.67 -9.50 -7.67
N MET A 53 23.71 -9.91 -8.50
CA MET A 53 23.60 -9.61 -9.93
C MET A 53 22.25 -8.97 -10.36
N LYS A 54 21.38 -8.54 -9.42
CA LYS A 54 20.15 -7.83 -9.81
C LYS A 54 20.47 -6.40 -10.25
N PRO A 55 19.95 -5.93 -11.41
CA PRO A 55 20.10 -4.54 -11.83
C PRO A 55 19.37 -3.59 -10.88
N LEU A 56 19.76 -2.30 -10.91
CA LEU A 56 18.99 -1.22 -10.29
C LEU A 56 17.52 -1.35 -10.73
N THR A 57 16.64 -1.46 -9.73
CA THR A 57 15.21 -1.65 -9.96
C THR A 57 14.46 -0.41 -9.52
N ASP A 58 13.57 0.07 -10.38
CA ASP A 58 12.72 1.21 -10.09
C ASP A 58 11.72 0.91 -8.97
N ASN A 59 11.53 1.88 -8.09
CA ASN A 59 10.55 1.85 -7.02
C ASN A 59 9.26 2.57 -7.44
N TYR A 60 8.25 1.81 -7.82
CA TYR A 60 6.93 2.33 -8.16
C TYR A 60 6.15 2.56 -6.86
N ASN A 61 5.62 3.77 -6.66
CA ASN A 61 4.73 4.01 -5.54
C ASN A 61 3.40 3.24 -5.74
N LYS A 62 3.08 2.32 -4.83
CA LYS A 62 1.90 1.45 -4.91
C LYS A 62 0.76 1.89 -3.99
N VAL A 63 1.09 2.56 -2.89
CA VAL A 63 0.14 3.08 -1.91
C VAL A 63 0.64 4.43 -1.41
N LEU A 64 -0.30 5.37 -1.29
CA LEU A 64 -0.11 6.69 -0.72
C LEU A 64 -1.40 7.10 0.00
N VAL A 65 -1.44 6.93 1.33
CA VAL A 65 -2.65 7.14 2.13
C VAL A 65 -2.30 7.91 3.39
N ILE A 66 -3.19 8.81 3.82
CA ILE A 66 -3.05 9.57 5.07
C ILE A 66 -3.83 8.86 6.17
N ASP A 67 -3.15 8.48 7.25
CA ASP A 67 -3.81 8.14 8.50
C ASP A 67 -4.02 9.41 9.33
N TYR A 68 -5.27 9.88 9.33
CA TYR A 68 -5.67 11.06 10.08
C TYR A 68 -5.71 10.85 11.59
N THR A 69 -5.84 9.59 12.06
CA THR A 69 -5.92 9.26 13.49
C THR A 69 -4.58 9.52 14.15
N THR A 70 -3.50 9.04 13.52
CA THR A 70 -2.15 9.18 14.07
C THR A 70 -1.30 10.25 13.37
N LYS A 71 -1.88 10.96 12.39
CA LYS A 71 -1.27 12.06 11.62
C LYS A 71 0.00 11.64 10.89
N ARG A 72 -0.07 10.53 10.16
CA ARG A 72 1.08 9.96 9.41
C ARG A 72 0.72 9.71 7.96
N LEU A 73 1.72 9.80 7.11
CA LEU A 73 1.64 9.38 5.72
C LEU A 73 2.11 7.93 5.60
N ILE A 74 1.28 7.06 5.03
CA ILE A 74 1.64 5.68 4.68
C ILE A 74 2.07 5.66 3.22
N THR A 75 3.28 5.18 2.97
CA THR A 75 3.83 5.02 1.62
C THR A 75 4.32 3.60 1.42
N CYS A 76 3.91 2.93 0.34
CA CYS A 76 4.41 1.60 -0.01
C CYS A 76 4.98 1.61 -1.43
N GLY A 77 6.08 0.88 -1.62
CA GLY A 77 6.82 0.80 -2.88
C GLY A 77 6.81 -0.61 -3.45
N SER A 78 7.16 -0.77 -4.73
CA SER A 78 7.25 -2.09 -5.38
C SER A 78 8.51 -2.87 -5.00
N ILE A 79 9.61 -2.18 -4.70
CA ILE A 79 10.86 -2.83 -4.28
C ILE A 79 10.77 -3.35 -2.84
N LEU A 80 11.78 -4.12 -2.42
CA LEU A 80 11.86 -4.73 -1.10
C LEU A 80 10.64 -5.59 -0.81
N GLU A 81 10.16 -6.32 -1.82
CA GLU A 81 9.00 -7.21 -1.73
C GLU A 81 7.67 -6.51 -1.37
N GLY A 82 7.47 -5.24 -1.74
CA GLY A 82 6.19 -4.57 -1.51
C GLY A 82 6.02 -4.06 -0.08
N LYS A 83 7.09 -3.53 0.52
CA LYS A 83 7.08 -3.00 1.90
C LYS A 83 6.50 -1.59 1.99
N CYS A 84 5.92 -1.32 3.17
CA CYS A 84 5.37 -0.01 3.53
C CYS A 84 6.27 0.74 4.52
N SER A 85 6.06 2.04 4.62
CA SER A 85 6.75 2.94 5.54
C SER A 85 5.81 4.03 6.02
N LEU A 86 5.99 4.44 7.28
CA LEU A 86 5.33 5.59 7.87
C LEU A 86 6.24 6.81 7.80
N ARG A 87 5.69 7.95 7.40
CA ARG A 87 6.39 9.24 7.30
C ARG A 87 5.58 10.33 8.00
N SER A 88 6.27 11.36 8.47
CA SER A 88 5.62 12.56 9.00
C SER A 88 4.81 13.27 7.91
N LEU A 89 3.63 13.79 8.27
CA LEU A 89 2.87 14.68 7.39
C LEU A 89 3.54 16.07 7.25
N GLN A 90 4.30 16.51 8.26
CA GLN A 90 4.94 17.82 8.23
C GLN A 90 6.15 17.86 7.30
N ASN A 91 6.91 16.76 7.27
CA ASN A 91 8.12 16.62 6.46
C ASN A 91 8.25 15.16 6.02
N ILE A 92 7.98 14.89 4.75
CA ILE A 92 7.99 13.52 4.22
C ILE A 92 9.38 12.85 4.27
N SER A 93 10.47 13.59 4.45
CA SER A 93 11.81 13.03 4.66
C SER A 93 11.94 12.32 6.01
N ASP A 94 11.11 12.67 6.98
CA ASP A 94 11.13 12.09 8.32
C ASP A 94 10.41 10.74 8.31
N LYS A 95 11.18 9.67 8.08
CA LYS A 95 10.71 8.29 8.10
C LYS A 95 10.57 7.80 9.55
N ILE A 96 9.34 7.63 10.00
CA ILE A 96 9.00 7.23 11.37
C ILE A 96 9.27 5.74 11.57
N GLN A 97 8.79 4.90 10.65
CA GLN A 97 8.87 3.44 10.77
C GLN A 97 8.98 2.81 9.38
N SER A 98 9.74 1.72 9.28
CA SER A 98 9.72 0.81 8.13
C SER A 98 9.41 -0.59 8.64
N VAL A 99 8.37 -1.23 8.10
CA VAL A 99 8.06 -2.61 8.47
C VAL A 99 8.80 -3.59 7.57
N SER A 100 9.05 -4.79 8.10
CA SER A 100 9.62 -5.89 7.33
C SER A 100 8.56 -6.67 6.55
N GLU A 101 7.27 -6.46 6.85
CA GLU A 101 6.15 -7.20 6.26
C GLU A 101 5.83 -6.76 4.82
N ALA A 102 5.53 -7.74 3.97
CA ALA A 102 5.12 -7.51 2.58
C ALA A 102 3.62 -7.21 2.52
N VAL A 103 3.27 -6.03 2.01
CA VAL A 103 1.91 -5.50 2.08
C VAL A 103 1.29 -5.31 0.69
N VAL A 104 2.10 -4.91 -0.30
CA VAL A 104 1.62 -4.52 -1.64
C VAL A 104 2.25 -5.35 -2.74
N ALA A 105 1.72 -5.24 -3.97
CA ALA A 105 2.31 -5.93 -5.11
C ALA A 105 3.73 -5.41 -5.40
N ASN A 106 4.69 -6.32 -5.52
CA ASN A 106 6.11 -6.02 -5.73
C ASN A 106 6.52 -5.76 -7.20
N ASN A 107 5.55 -5.39 -8.03
CA ASN A 107 5.72 -5.17 -9.47
C ASN A 107 5.10 -3.82 -9.85
N GLY A 108 5.69 -3.12 -10.84
CA GLY A 108 5.22 -1.80 -11.28
C GLY A 108 3.82 -1.81 -11.89
N GLU A 109 3.47 -2.85 -12.64
CA GLU A 109 2.21 -3.00 -13.39
C GLU A 109 1.09 -3.64 -12.58
N ALA A 110 1.43 -4.59 -11.69
CA ALA A 110 0.44 -5.30 -10.88
C ALA A 110 -0.31 -4.33 -9.95
N SER A 111 -1.64 -4.34 -9.99
CA SER A 111 -2.43 -3.33 -9.29
C SER A 111 -2.37 -3.48 -7.76
N THR A 112 -2.54 -2.37 -7.06
CA THR A 112 -2.76 -2.34 -5.62
C THR A 112 -3.72 -1.20 -5.31
N VAL A 113 -4.70 -1.46 -4.46
CA VAL A 113 -5.61 -0.46 -3.91
C VAL A 113 -5.52 -0.53 -2.40
N ALA A 114 -5.40 0.61 -1.74
CA ALA A 114 -5.47 0.70 -0.29
C ALA A 114 -6.28 1.91 0.17
N PHE A 115 -7.05 1.73 1.23
CA PHE A 115 -7.80 2.80 1.89
C PHE A 115 -7.98 2.48 3.38
N ILE A 116 -8.17 3.53 4.19
CA ILE A 116 -8.41 3.40 5.63
C ILE A 116 -9.90 3.53 5.91
N ALA A 117 -10.43 2.62 6.71
CA ALA A 117 -11.81 2.62 7.16
C ALA A 117 -11.96 1.90 8.51
N PRO A 118 -13.09 2.06 9.22
CA PRO A 118 -13.37 1.32 10.43
C PRO A 118 -13.23 -0.19 10.21
N GLY A 119 -12.45 -0.84 11.06
CA GLY A 119 -12.19 -2.27 11.04
C GLY A 119 -13.15 -3.09 11.90
N PRO A 120 -12.91 -4.40 12.04
CA PRO A 120 -13.64 -5.20 13.00
C PRO A 120 -13.44 -4.68 14.43
N PRO A 121 -14.44 -4.85 15.33
CA PRO A 121 -14.26 -4.52 16.73
C PRO A 121 -13.16 -5.40 17.33
N ASP A 122 -12.30 -4.79 18.13
CA ASP A 122 -11.29 -5.52 18.89
C ASP A 122 -11.97 -6.56 19.81
N PRO A 123 -11.54 -7.84 19.80
CA PRO A 123 -12.24 -8.90 20.52
C PRO A 123 -12.33 -8.71 22.04
N ILE A 124 -11.41 -7.94 22.62
CA ILE A 124 -11.27 -7.76 24.08
C ILE A 124 -11.97 -6.48 24.53
N THR A 125 -11.67 -5.38 23.87
CA THR A 125 -12.11 -4.03 24.24
C THR A 125 -13.43 -3.66 23.58
N ASN A 126 -13.88 -4.41 22.56
CA ASN A 126 -15.04 -4.12 21.73
C ASN A 126 -14.99 -2.72 21.08
N THR A 127 -13.77 -2.17 20.93
CA THR A 127 -13.55 -0.86 20.30
C THR A 127 -13.35 -1.03 18.80
N ILE A 128 -13.94 -0.12 18.02
CA ILE A 128 -13.76 -0.11 16.56
C ILE A 128 -12.51 0.72 16.26
N GLN A 129 -11.47 0.05 15.77
CA GLN A 129 -10.23 0.70 15.35
C GLN A 129 -10.22 0.91 13.84
N GLN A 130 -9.51 1.92 13.36
CA GLN A 130 -9.27 2.10 11.93
C GLN A 130 -8.27 1.05 11.46
N VAL A 131 -8.53 0.45 10.29
CA VAL A 131 -7.60 -0.49 9.65
C VAL A 131 -7.36 -0.05 8.21
N MET A 132 -6.26 -0.51 7.62
CA MET A 132 -5.98 -0.32 6.21
C MET A 132 -6.45 -1.55 5.43
N TYR A 133 -7.47 -1.38 4.59
CA TYR A 133 -7.88 -2.41 3.64
C TYR A 133 -6.94 -2.36 2.44
N VAL A 134 -6.37 -3.51 2.06
CA VAL A 134 -5.45 -3.62 0.93
C VAL A 134 -5.91 -4.72 -0.01
N GLY A 135 -6.07 -4.39 -1.29
CA GLY A 135 -6.24 -5.34 -2.38
C GLY A 135 -4.98 -5.32 -3.24
N ALA A 136 -4.32 -6.45 -3.42
CA ALA A 136 -3.06 -6.55 -4.15
C ALA A 136 -3.12 -7.66 -5.21
N THR A 137 -2.73 -7.33 -6.44
CA THR A 137 -2.63 -8.32 -7.52
C THR A 137 -1.45 -9.27 -7.26
N PHE A 138 -1.71 -10.57 -7.39
CA PHE A 138 -0.68 -11.60 -7.30
C PHE A 138 0.36 -11.45 -8.42
N THR A 139 1.64 -11.46 -8.08
CA THR A 139 2.75 -11.25 -9.02
C THR A 139 3.53 -12.53 -9.36
N GLY A 140 3.24 -13.66 -8.71
CA GLY A 140 3.88 -14.95 -8.98
C GLY A 140 5.37 -15.07 -8.66
N ASN A 141 6.03 -13.96 -8.30
CA ASN A 141 7.48 -13.83 -8.34
C ASN A 141 8.13 -13.69 -6.95
N SER A 142 7.45 -14.18 -5.92
CA SER A 142 7.89 -14.08 -4.52
C SER A 142 7.97 -15.47 -3.92
N THR A 143 9.19 -15.93 -3.64
CA THR A 143 9.47 -17.15 -2.86
C THR A 143 9.28 -16.94 -1.35
N TYR A 144 9.18 -15.69 -0.89
CA TYR A 144 9.40 -15.36 0.52
C TYR A 144 8.16 -14.86 1.26
N ARG A 145 7.17 -14.20 0.62
CA ARG A 145 5.89 -13.83 1.26
C ARG A 145 4.74 -13.74 0.25
N ASN A 146 3.66 -14.46 0.51
CA ASN A 146 2.40 -14.34 -0.23
C ASN A 146 1.58 -13.20 0.37
N VAL A 147 1.66 -12.02 -0.26
CA VAL A 147 0.71 -10.93 0.00
C VAL A 147 -0.70 -11.44 -0.31
N PRO A 148 -1.65 -11.41 0.65
CA PRO A 148 -3.03 -11.82 0.38
C PRO A 148 -3.66 -10.99 -0.73
N SER A 149 -4.60 -11.58 -1.45
CA SER A 149 -5.33 -10.87 -2.51
C SER A 149 -6.10 -9.69 -1.94
N ILE A 150 -6.79 -9.88 -0.81
CA ILE A 150 -7.41 -8.82 -0.01
C ILE A 150 -7.08 -9.05 1.47
N ALA A 151 -6.74 -8.01 2.22
CA ALA A 151 -6.57 -8.08 3.67
C ALA A 151 -6.96 -6.78 4.37
N SER A 152 -7.45 -6.90 5.61
CA SER A 152 -7.45 -5.81 6.58
C SER A 152 -6.13 -5.84 7.34
N ARG A 153 -5.42 -4.72 7.34
CA ARG A 153 -4.08 -4.57 7.92
C ARG A 153 -4.13 -3.61 9.10
N SER A 154 -3.50 -3.98 10.21
CA SER A 154 -3.47 -3.19 11.43
C SER A 154 -2.70 -1.88 11.23
N LEU A 155 -3.17 -0.82 11.90
CA LEU A 155 -2.52 0.50 11.97
C LEU A 155 -2.02 0.80 13.39
N ASP A 156 -1.65 -0.25 14.12
CA ASP A 156 -1.19 -0.15 15.51
C ASP A 156 0.00 0.82 15.65
N LEU A 157 0.11 1.40 16.84
CA LEU A 157 1.26 2.19 17.25
C LEU A 157 2.49 1.30 17.51
N ASP A 158 2.27 0.06 17.93
CA ASP A 158 3.31 -0.95 18.11
C ASP A 158 3.89 -1.37 16.75
N PRO A 159 5.20 -1.11 16.49
CA PRO A 159 5.86 -1.51 15.26
C PRO A 159 5.77 -3.00 14.93
N ASP A 160 5.65 -3.86 15.93
CA ASP A 160 5.58 -5.32 15.75
C ASP A 160 4.20 -5.77 15.21
N ASN A 161 3.16 -4.97 15.43
CA ASN A 161 1.79 -5.23 14.96
C ASN A 161 1.40 -4.39 13.75
N LEU A 162 2.21 -3.39 13.39
CA LEU A 162 1.92 -2.48 12.29
C LEU A 162 1.94 -3.22 10.94
N PHE A 163 0.85 -3.10 10.18
CA PHE A 163 0.61 -3.79 8.90
C PHE A 163 0.55 -5.32 8.97
N GLU A 164 0.47 -5.90 10.17
CA GLU A 164 0.03 -7.28 10.33
C GLU A 164 -1.45 -7.42 9.97
N ILE A 165 -1.94 -8.65 9.84
CA ILE A 165 -3.37 -8.91 9.60
C ILE A 165 -4.15 -8.43 10.83
N ALA A 166 -5.10 -7.53 10.64
CA ALA A 166 -5.80 -6.83 11.73
C ALA A 166 -6.53 -7.76 12.70
N THR A 167 -6.97 -8.92 12.20
CA THR A 167 -7.54 -9.98 13.04
C THR A 167 -7.13 -11.31 12.45
N SER A 168 -6.44 -12.14 13.23
CA SER A 168 -6.11 -13.50 12.85
C SER A 168 -6.34 -14.41 14.05
N ASP A 169 -7.03 -15.52 13.82
CA ASP A 169 -7.14 -16.63 14.75
C ASP A 169 -6.50 -17.88 14.10
N ALA A 170 -6.61 -19.04 14.77
CA ALA A 170 -5.99 -20.28 14.32
C ALA A 170 -6.48 -20.77 12.94
N ASN A 171 -7.71 -20.43 12.55
CA ASN A 171 -8.38 -20.97 11.36
C ASN A 171 -8.94 -19.89 10.42
N THR A 172 -9.07 -18.65 10.90
CA THR A 172 -9.70 -17.54 10.20
C THR A 172 -8.93 -16.25 10.43
N GLY A 173 -9.21 -15.26 9.60
CA GLY A 173 -8.66 -13.93 9.76
C GLY A 173 -9.21 -13.00 8.71
N THR A 174 -8.91 -11.73 8.86
CA THR A 174 -9.33 -10.68 7.93
C THR A 174 -8.44 -10.63 6.68
N LYS A 175 -8.28 -11.79 6.03
CA LYS A 175 -7.53 -11.95 4.78
C LYS A 175 -8.18 -12.97 3.86
N MET A 176 -8.03 -12.77 2.56
CA MET A 176 -8.45 -13.67 1.51
C MET A 176 -7.34 -13.77 0.46
N SER A 177 -6.99 -14.99 0.09
CA SER A 177 -6.00 -15.26 -0.95
C SER A 177 -6.59 -16.14 -2.03
N VAL A 178 -6.47 -15.73 -3.29
CA VAL A 178 -6.74 -16.60 -4.43
C VAL A 178 -5.54 -17.51 -4.63
N THR A 179 -5.76 -18.82 -4.51
CA THR A 179 -4.69 -19.84 -4.60
C THR A 179 -4.31 -20.17 -6.04
N GLN A 180 -5.15 -19.81 -7.01
CA GLN A 180 -4.93 -20.09 -8.41
C GLN A 180 -4.11 -18.99 -9.09
N THR A 181 -2.86 -19.30 -9.39
CA THR A 181 -1.88 -18.34 -9.94
C THR A 181 -2.25 -17.77 -11.31
N SER A 182 -3.07 -18.48 -12.09
CA SER A 182 -3.58 -18.01 -13.39
C SER A 182 -4.79 -17.08 -13.29
N TYR A 183 -5.43 -16.99 -12.13
CA TYR A 183 -6.60 -16.16 -11.91
C TYR A 183 -6.16 -14.82 -11.29
N ILE A 184 -5.97 -13.82 -12.15
CA ILE A 184 -5.49 -12.49 -11.77
C ILE A 184 -6.68 -11.57 -11.49
N ILE A 185 -6.65 -10.91 -10.33
CA ILE A 185 -7.59 -9.84 -9.96
C ILE A 185 -6.89 -8.50 -10.15
N ASN A 186 -7.49 -7.62 -10.94
CA ASN A 186 -7.06 -6.23 -11.09
C ASN A 186 -7.97 -5.32 -10.23
N TYR A 187 -7.38 -4.61 -9.28
CA TYR A 187 -8.03 -3.69 -8.36
C TYR A 187 -7.98 -2.28 -8.92
N VAL A 188 -9.15 -1.67 -9.10
CA VAL A 188 -9.30 -0.37 -9.76
C VAL A 188 -9.52 0.74 -8.74
N TYR A 189 -10.39 0.50 -7.76
CA TYR A 189 -10.76 1.50 -6.76
C TYR A 189 -11.22 0.84 -5.46
N GLY A 190 -11.21 1.59 -4.37
CA GLY A 190 -11.68 1.13 -3.06
C GLY A 190 -12.20 2.28 -2.21
N PHE A 191 -13.26 2.02 -1.46
CA PHE A 191 -13.93 3.01 -0.63
C PHE A 191 -14.73 2.33 0.49
N SER A 192 -15.07 3.09 1.52
CA SER A 192 -16.01 2.67 2.56
C SER A 192 -17.34 3.41 2.44
N SER A 193 -18.44 2.73 2.72
CA SER A 193 -19.78 3.31 2.74
C SER A 193 -20.69 2.48 3.64
N GLU A 194 -21.52 3.14 4.46
CA GLU A 194 -22.57 2.51 5.27
C GLU A 194 -22.12 1.31 6.13
N GLY A 195 -20.90 1.37 6.68
CA GLY A 195 -20.35 0.31 7.53
C GLY A 195 -19.67 -0.85 6.77
N PHE A 196 -19.52 -0.73 5.45
CA PHE A 196 -18.85 -1.72 4.62
C PHE A 196 -17.64 -1.13 3.88
N SER A 197 -16.72 -2.03 3.49
CA SER A 197 -15.55 -1.74 2.69
C SER A 197 -15.68 -2.41 1.32
N TYR A 198 -15.49 -1.64 0.25
CA TYR A 198 -15.71 -2.07 -1.13
C TYR A 198 -14.43 -1.99 -1.94
N PHE A 199 -14.25 -2.96 -2.84
CA PHE A 199 -13.25 -2.95 -3.90
C PHE A 199 -13.93 -3.08 -5.25
N LEU A 200 -13.59 -2.20 -6.19
CA LEU A 200 -13.96 -2.34 -7.59
C LEU A 200 -12.86 -3.11 -8.30
N THR A 201 -13.22 -4.27 -8.89
CA THR A 201 -12.25 -5.17 -9.52
C THR A 201 -12.64 -5.54 -10.94
N THR A 202 -11.64 -5.89 -11.74
CA THR A 202 -11.79 -6.53 -13.04
C THR A 202 -11.03 -7.86 -13.00
N GLN A 203 -11.71 -8.93 -13.37
CA GLN A 203 -11.21 -10.30 -13.28
C GLN A 203 -11.98 -11.20 -14.26
N ARG A 204 -11.42 -12.37 -14.59
CA ARG A 204 -12.13 -13.35 -15.42
C ARG A 204 -13.39 -13.83 -14.70
N LYS A 205 -14.43 -14.18 -15.46
CA LYS A 205 -15.66 -14.73 -14.87
C LYS A 205 -15.42 -16.10 -14.23
N THR A 206 -14.59 -16.93 -14.86
CA THR A 206 -14.17 -18.23 -14.33
C THR A 206 -12.69 -18.47 -14.64
N VAL A 207 -12.10 -19.44 -13.95
CA VAL A 207 -10.70 -19.87 -14.13
C VAL A 207 -10.38 -20.24 -15.58
N ASN A 208 -11.32 -20.89 -16.25
CA ASN A 208 -11.15 -21.41 -17.61
C ASN A 208 -11.72 -20.46 -18.68
N ASP A 209 -12.16 -19.27 -18.30
CA ASP A 209 -12.71 -18.32 -19.25
C ASP A 209 -11.58 -17.75 -20.13
N THR A 210 -11.64 -18.07 -21.42
CA THR A 210 -10.74 -17.59 -22.47
C THR A 210 -11.37 -16.50 -23.32
N SER A 211 -12.55 -15.99 -22.93
CA SER A 211 -13.26 -14.97 -23.71
C SER A 211 -12.43 -13.68 -23.80
N PRO A 212 -12.34 -13.06 -24.99
CA PRO A 212 -11.48 -11.90 -25.26
C PRO A 212 -11.88 -10.63 -24.51
#